data_AF-A0A5C8JZP3-F1
#
_entry.id   AF-A0A5C8JZP3-F1
#
_cell.length_a   1.000
_cell.length_b   1.000
_cell.length_c   1.000
_cell.angle_alpha   90.00
_cell.angle_beta   90.00
_cell.angle_gamma   90.00
#
_symmetry.space_group_name_H-M   'P 1'
#
loop_
_entity.id
_entity.type
_entity.pdbx_description
1 polymer ?
#
loop_
_entity_poly.entity_id
_entity_poly.type
_entity_poly.pdbx_seq_one_letter_code
_entity_poly.pdbx_strand_id
1 'polypeptide(L)'
;MVITHRAEALAVLADTRYIPPPVRQDAPEGTLAWLRSHASRFSTGEVHARRRRLLEESLDALDPDALRDAARKLTLERDGRWEGVPVTVLGHALGVRDTGRLVEAVRAAAPGYLSGEETPEADAAVRDLLTLAADAGLVRSSVALITLLLQAHDATEGLVRNALRQAGPGDAVARLLERTLRLDPPLKVTRRMDRETGAEVRIDLGQVNRDAGAHLTFGAGVRPCPARRHAMALAEGVVAGVLGR
;
A
#
# COMPACT_ATOMS: atom_id res chain seq x y z
N MET A 1 17.88 7.48 14.40
CA MET A 1 18.74 7.99 13.30
C MET A 1 17.86 8.30 12.09
N VAL A 2 18.14 9.38 11.33
CA VAL A 2 17.44 9.69 10.07
C VAL A 2 18.42 9.57 8.91
N ILE A 3 18.07 8.78 7.91
CA ILE A 3 18.82 8.58 6.67
C ILE A 3 18.18 9.41 5.56
N THR A 4 18.99 10.27 4.96
CA THR A 4 18.58 11.18 3.88
C THR A 4 19.32 10.94 2.57
N HIS A 5 20.34 10.07 2.56
CA HIS A 5 21.12 9.72 1.37
C HIS A 5 20.75 8.33 0.82
N ARG A 6 20.67 8.23 -0.50
CA ARG A 6 20.22 7.01 -1.19
C ARG A 6 21.14 5.82 -0.98
N ALA A 7 22.46 6.03 -0.98
CA ALA A 7 23.42 4.95 -0.79
C ALA A 7 23.27 4.29 0.60
N GLU A 8 23.15 5.10 1.64
CA GLU A 8 22.89 4.63 3.01
C GLU A 8 21.53 3.95 3.14
N ALA A 9 20.50 4.51 2.50
CA ALA A 9 19.17 3.90 2.49
C ALA A 9 19.20 2.51 1.84
N LEU A 10 19.93 2.34 0.73
CA LEU A 10 20.11 1.04 0.08
C LEU A 10 20.85 0.05 0.97
N ALA A 11 21.92 0.48 1.65
CA ALA A 11 22.65 -0.37 2.59
C ALA A 11 21.72 -0.90 3.69
N VAL A 12 20.92 -0.01 4.32
CA VAL A 12 19.95 -0.40 5.35
C VAL A 12 18.84 -1.30 4.80
N LEU A 13 18.35 -1.06 3.59
CA LEU A 13 17.27 -1.87 2.99
C LEU A 13 17.74 -3.26 2.52
N ALA A 14 19.03 -3.42 2.24
CA ALA A 14 19.64 -4.70 1.85
C ALA A 14 20.09 -5.56 3.04
N ASP A 15 20.26 -4.96 4.23
CA ASP A 15 20.75 -5.65 5.41
C ASP A 15 19.62 -6.23 6.28
N THR A 16 19.67 -7.55 6.51
CA THR A 16 18.70 -8.30 7.33
C THR A 16 18.72 -7.96 8.83
N ARG A 17 19.74 -7.25 9.31
CA ARG A 17 19.80 -6.67 10.67
C ARG A 17 18.69 -5.65 10.89
N TYR A 18 18.31 -4.91 9.86
CA TYR A 18 17.28 -3.87 9.95
C TYR A 18 15.91 -4.43 9.63
N ILE A 19 15.08 -4.57 10.65
CA ILE A 19 13.75 -5.17 10.54
C ILE A 19 12.64 -4.13 10.60
N PRO A 20 11.40 -4.44 10.18
CA PRO A 20 10.26 -3.59 10.51
C PRO A 20 10.16 -3.39 12.03
N PRO A 21 9.74 -2.21 12.52
CA PRO A 21 9.45 -2.02 13.93
C PRO A 21 8.47 -3.10 14.44
N PRO A 22 8.71 -3.68 15.62
CA PRO A 22 7.88 -4.74 16.15
C PRO A 22 6.46 -4.24 16.43
N VAL A 23 5.50 -5.15 16.35
CA VAL A 23 4.09 -4.90 16.65
C VAL A 23 3.61 -5.84 17.74
N ARG A 24 2.56 -5.45 18.46
CA ARG A 24 1.92 -6.25 19.50
C ARG A 24 1.50 -7.63 18.96
N GLN A 25 1.76 -8.71 19.70
CA GLN A 25 1.55 -10.09 19.23
C GLN A 25 0.36 -10.80 19.89
N ASP A 26 -0.16 -10.27 20.99
CA ASP A 26 -1.17 -10.89 21.86
C ASP A 26 -2.59 -10.31 21.68
N ALA A 27 -2.87 -9.75 20.50
CA ALA A 27 -4.15 -9.11 20.22
C ALA A 27 -5.22 -10.13 19.79
N PRO A 28 -6.49 -9.96 20.24
CA PRO A 28 -7.60 -10.81 19.81
C PRO A 28 -7.83 -10.76 18.29
N GLU A 29 -8.26 -11.89 17.71
CA GLU A 29 -8.63 -11.96 16.30
C GLU A 29 -9.73 -10.95 15.93
N GLY A 30 -9.60 -10.36 14.74
CA GLY A 30 -10.52 -9.32 14.28
C GLY A 30 -10.23 -7.91 14.81
N THR A 31 -9.13 -7.72 15.55
CA THR A 31 -8.64 -6.38 15.90
C THR A 31 -7.58 -5.88 14.91
N LEU A 32 -7.37 -4.57 14.86
CA LEU A 32 -6.33 -3.94 14.06
C LEU A 32 -4.92 -4.37 14.50
N ALA A 33 -4.69 -4.51 15.80
CA ALA A 33 -3.43 -5.03 16.32
C ALA A 33 -3.17 -6.48 15.88
N TRP A 34 -4.22 -7.31 15.88
CA TRP A 34 -4.12 -8.68 15.35
C TRP A 34 -3.82 -8.70 13.86
N LEU A 35 -4.49 -7.87 13.06
CA LEU A 35 -4.22 -7.76 11.63
C LEU A 35 -2.75 -7.37 11.37
N ARG A 36 -2.24 -6.37 12.11
CA ARG A 36 -0.84 -5.93 12.03
C ARG A 36 0.12 -7.05 12.40
N SER A 37 -0.17 -7.84 13.45
CA SER A 37 0.70 -8.96 13.86
C SER A 37 0.72 -10.11 12.85
N HIS A 38 -0.29 -10.19 11.97
CA HIS A 38 -0.41 -11.22 10.93
C HIS A 38 0.03 -10.77 9.53
N ALA A 39 0.22 -9.47 9.30
CA ALA A 39 0.62 -8.96 7.98
C ALA A 39 2.12 -9.17 7.68
N SER A 40 2.44 -9.48 6.42
CA SER A 40 3.82 -9.68 5.96
C SER A 40 4.71 -8.45 6.17
N ARG A 41 4.13 -7.24 6.09
CA ARG A 41 4.79 -5.95 6.28
C ARG A 41 5.49 -5.79 7.63
N PHE A 42 4.96 -6.42 8.68
CA PHE A 42 5.48 -6.35 10.05
C PHE A 42 6.21 -7.63 10.49
N SER A 43 6.46 -8.55 9.55
CA SER A 43 7.07 -9.86 9.82
C SER A 43 8.52 -9.92 9.38
N THR A 44 9.30 -10.93 9.80
CA THR A 44 10.67 -11.18 9.30
C THR A 44 10.93 -12.65 8.99
N GLY A 45 12.04 -12.95 8.31
CA GLY A 45 12.48 -14.31 8.00
C GLY A 45 11.44 -15.16 7.26
N GLU A 46 11.32 -16.43 7.65
CA GLU A 46 10.38 -17.37 7.02
C GLU A 46 8.91 -16.98 7.19
N VAL A 47 8.56 -16.38 8.34
CA VAL A 47 7.19 -15.92 8.61
C VAL A 47 6.81 -14.83 7.61
N HIS A 48 7.74 -13.90 7.33
CA HIS A 48 7.56 -12.95 6.25
C HIS A 48 7.38 -13.66 4.91
N ALA A 49 8.28 -14.57 4.54
CA ALA A 49 8.23 -15.24 3.25
C ALA A 49 6.90 -15.97 3.03
N ARG A 50 6.42 -16.73 4.03
CA ARG A 50 5.11 -17.40 3.98
C ARG A 50 3.96 -16.42 3.77
N ARG A 51 3.89 -15.36 4.57
CA ARG A 51 2.81 -14.36 4.48
C ARG A 51 2.87 -13.57 3.18
N ARG A 52 4.07 -13.26 2.68
CA ARG A 52 4.29 -12.54 1.43
C ARG A 52 3.84 -13.36 0.21
N ARG A 53 4.08 -14.68 0.21
CA ARG A 53 3.62 -15.55 -0.89
C ARG A 53 2.12 -15.45 -1.12
N LEU A 54 1.29 -15.39 -0.07
CA LEU A 54 -0.16 -15.22 -0.22
C LEU A 54 -0.54 -13.90 -0.92
N LEU A 55 0.20 -12.81 -0.66
CA LEU A 55 0.00 -11.54 -1.36
C LEU A 55 0.42 -11.66 -2.83
N GLU A 56 1.58 -12.25 -3.09
CA GLU A 56 2.12 -12.42 -4.44
C GLU A 56 1.22 -13.33 -5.29
N GLU A 57 0.76 -14.47 -4.76
CA GLU A 57 -0.22 -15.35 -5.41
C GLU A 57 -1.51 -14.62 -5.77
N SER A 58 -1.98 -13.73 -4.89
CA SER A 58 -3.17 -12.92 -5.15
C SER A 58 -2.93 -11.86 -6.23
N LEU A 59 -1.74 -11.26 -6.27
CA LEU A 59 -1.35 -10.25 -7.26
C LEU A 59 -1.07 -10.88 -8.64
N ASP A 60 -0.47 -12.05 -8.70
CA ASP A 60 -0.13 -12.76 -9.94
C ASP A 60 -1.39 -13.17 -10.72
N ALA A 61 -2.52 -13.35 -10.04
CA ALA A 61 -3.81 -13.60 -10.65
C ALA A 61 -4.46 -12.36 -11.28
N LEU A 62 -3.95 -11.16 -10.99
CA LEU A 62 -4.53 -9.90 -11.46
C LEU A 62 -3.72 -9.34 -12.63
N ASP A 63 -4.43 -9.00 -13.72
CA ASP A 63 -3.85 -8.26 -14.84
C ASP A 63 -3.79 -6.75 -14.53
N PRO A 64 -2.59 -6.14 -14.44
CA PRO A 64 -2.47 -4.70 -14.22
C PRO A 64 -3.15 -3.87 -15.31
N ASP A 65 -3.15 -4.28 -16.58
CA ASP A 65 -3.75 -3.49 -17.64
C ASP A 65 -5.29 -3.45 -17.49
N ALA A 66 -5.91 -4.59 -17.15
CA ALA A 66 -7.32 -4.63 -16.78
C ALA A 66 -7.66 -3.76 -15.56
N LEU A 67 -6.78 -3.71 -14.54
CA LEU A 67 -6.96 -2.82 -13.38
C LEU A 67 -6.91 -1.35 -13.78
N ARG A 68 -6.00 -0.97 -14.69
CA ARG A 68 -5.89 0.39 -15.22
C ARG A 68 -7.19 0.79 -15.92
N ASP A 69 -7.69 -0.06 -16.81
CA ASP A 69 -8.88 0.23 -17.59
C ASP A 69 -10.13 0.31 -16.71
N ALA A 70 -10.28 -0.60 -15.75
CA ALA A 70 -11.37 -0.57 -14.78
C ALA A 70 -11.34 0.69 -13.90
N ALA A 71 -10.16 1.10 -13.44
CA ALA A 71 -10.00 2.34 -12.66
C ALA A 71 -10.36 3.58 -13.48
N ARG A 72 -9.88 3.67 -14.72
CA ARG A 72 -10.24 4.77 -15.62
C ARG A 72 -11.74 4.83 -15.86
N LYS A 73 -12.35 3.71 -16.21
CA LYS A 73 -13.79 3.60 -16.47
C LYS A 73 -14.59 4.07 -15.25
N LEU A 74 -14.30 3.53 -14.07
CA LEU A 74 -15.04 3.88 -12.85
C LEU A 74 -14.87 5.35 -12.47
N THR A 75 -13.67 5.93 -12.66
CA THR A 75 -13.46 7.37 -12.43
C THR A 75 -14.29 8.22 -13.38
N LEU A 76 -14.38 7.86 -14.67
CA LEU A 76 -15.21 8.57 -15.66
C LEU A 76 -16.71 8.46 -15.33
N GLU A 77 -17.19 7.27 -14.97
CA GLU A 77 -18.58 7.03 -14.54
C GLU A 77 -18.97 7.81 -13.28
N ARG A 78 -17.99 8.22 -12.47
CA ARG A 78 -18.18 9.02 -11.26
C ARG A 78 -17.94 10.52 -11.48
N ASP A 79 -17.88 10.97 -12.73
CA ASP A 79 -17.62 12.36 -13.13
C ASP A 79 -16.31 12.90 -12.50
N GLY A 80 -15.26 12.07 -12.50
CA GLY A 80 -13.95 12.42 -11.96
C GLY A 80 -13.80 12.28 -10.44
N ARG A 81 -14.85 11.91 -9.70
CA ARG A 81 -14.74 11.59 -8.26
C ARG A 81 -14.02 10.25 -8.08
N TRP A 82 -12.79 10.30 -7.59
CA TRP A 82 -11.86 9.19 -7.67
C TRP A 82 -11.54 8.55 -6.32
N GLU A 83 -11.86 9.21 -5.20
CA GLU A 83 -11.63 8.66 -3.87
C GLU A 83 -12.32 7.30 -3.71
N GLY A 84 -11.58 6.31 -3.19
CA GLY A 84 -12.02 4.93 -3.08
C GLY A 84 -11.97 4.11 -4.37
N VAL A 85 -11.74 4.70 -5.56
CA VAL A 85 -11.65 3.94 -6.82
C VAL A 85 -10.59 2.83 -6.79
N PRO A 86 -9.34 3.07 -6.32
CA PRO A 86 -8.34 2.01 -6.22
C PRO A 86 -8.80 0.82 -5.37
N VAL A 87 -9.46 1.09 -4.24
CA VAL A 87 -10.00 0.07 -3.33
C VAL A 87 -11.17 -0.68 -3.97
N THR A 88 -12.11 0.03 -4.59
CA THR A 88 -13.26 -0.57 -5.29
C THR A 88 -12.79 -1.51 -6.40
N VAL A 89 -11.89 -1.06 -7.26
CA VAL A 89 -11.41 -1.85 -8.41
C VAL A 89 -10.60 -3.05 -7.96
N LEU A 90 -9.66 -2.86 -7.03
CA LEU A 90 -8.85 -3.96 -6.51
C LEU A 90 -9.72 -4.98 -5.76
N GLY A 91 -10.65 -4.51 -4.93
CA GLY A 91 -11.58 -5.38 -4.21
C GLY A 91 -12.47 -6.20 -5.14
N HIS A 92 -13.03 -5.56 -6.16
CA HIS A 92 -13.83 -6.24 -7.17
C HIS A 92 -13.01 -7.30 -7.94
N ALA A 93 -11.80 -6.95 -8.37
CA ALA A 93 -10.92 -7.86 -9.09
C ALA A 93 -10.48 -9.07 -8.23
N LEU A 94 -10.41 -8.88 -6.91
CA LEU A 94 -10.18 -9.95 -5.95
C LEU A 94 -11.45 -10.76 -5.61
N GLY A 95 -12.63 -10.40 -6.12
CA GLY A 95 -13.89 -11.14 -5.93
C GLY A 95 -14.82 -10.60 -4.84
N VAL A 96 -14.52 -9.45 -4.24
CA VAL A 96 -15.42 -8.82 -3.25
C VAL A 96 -16.58 -8.16 -3.98
N ARG A 97 -17.81 -8.57 -3.63
CA ARG A 97 -19.05 -8.09 -4.27
C ARG A 97 -19.53 -6.75 -3.69
N ASP A 98 -19.59 -6.63 -2.37
CA ASP A 98 -20.00 -5.40 -1.69
C ASP A 98 -18.83 -4.43 -1.55
N THR A 99 -18.53 -3.74 -2.66
CA THR A 99 -17.43 -2.78 -2.72
C THR A 99 -17.73 -1.47 -1.99
N GLY A 100 -19.00 -1.17 -1.72
CA GLY A 100 -19.39 0.00 -0.92
C GLY A 100 -18.98 -0.18 0.54
N ARG A 101 -19.41 -1.29 1.16
CA ARG A 101 -18.99 -1.65 2.53
C ARG A 101 -17.48 -1.85 2.63
N LEU A 102 -16.86 -2.38 1.58
CA LEU A 102 -15.40 -2.54 1.50
C LEU A 102 -14.67 -1.20 1.66
N VAL A 103 -15.07 -0.16 0.91
CA VAL A 103 -14.41 1.16 0.95
C VAL A 103 -14.54 1.80 2.33
N GLU A 104 -15.73 1.73 2.95
CA GLU A 104 -15.96 2.28 4.29
C GLU A 104 -15.11 1.57 5.35
N ALA A 105 -15.07 0.23 5.33
CA ALA A 105 -14.26 -0.52 6.27
C ALA A 105 -12.76 -0.28 6.08
N VAL A 106 -12.27 -0.21 4.83
CA VAL A 106 -10.87 0.14 4.56
C VAL A 106 -10.53 1.54 5.09
N ARG A 107 -11.39 2.53 4.85
CA ARG A 107 -11.21 3.91 5.32
C ARG A 107 -11.14 4.01 6.85
N ALA A 108 -11.97 3.24 7.56
CA ALA A 108 -11.99 3.22 9.01
C ALA A 108 -10.74 2.54 9.63
N ALA A 109 -10.21 1.49 8.99
CA ALA A 109 -9.04 0.77 9.51
C ALA A 109 -7.69 1.40 9.12
N ALA A 110 -7.62 2.10 7.99
CA ALA A 110 -6.35 2.60 7.43
C ALA A 110 -5.54 3.54 8.34
N PRO A 111 -6.13 4.53 9.05
CA PRO A 111 -5.36 5.48 9.86
C PRO A 111 -4.48 4.79 10.92
N GLY A 112 -5.01 3.74 11.55
CA GLY A 112 -4.30 2.94 12.54
C GLY A 112 -3.30 1.93 11.94
N TYR A 113 -3.45 1.56 10.66
CA TYR A 113 -2.72 0.44 10.08
C TYR A 113 -1.20 0.63 10.05
N LEU A 114 -0.70 1.85 9.84
CA LEU A 114 0.73 2.16 9.92
C LEU A 114 1.16 2.71 11.28
N SER A 115 0.34 3.55 11.92
CA SER A 115 0.65 4.17 13.21
C SER A 115 0.68 3.15 14.35
N GLY A 116 -0.23 2.17 14.31
CA GLY A 116 -0.51 1.26 15.42
C GLY A 116 -1.49 1.84 16.44
N GLU A 117 -2.11 2.99 16.13
CA GLU A 117 -3.20 3.54 16.93
C GLU A 117 -4.43 2.63 16.81
N GLU A 118 -4.87 2.10 17.95
CA GLU A 118 -5.99 1.18 18.05
C GLU A 118 -7.25 1.96 18.45
N THR A 119 -8.35 1.76 17.72
CA THR A 119 -9.66 2.32 18.08
C THR A 119 -10.76 1.26 17.91
N PRO A 120 -11.87 1.34 18.67
CA PRO A 120 -13.00 0.44 18.50
C PRO A 120 -13.56 0.41 17.07
N GLU A 121 -13.53 1.55 16.37
CA GLU A 121 -13.97 1.70 14.99
C GLU A 121 -13.04 0.95 14.03
N ALA A 122 -11.73 1.04 14.22
CA ALA A 122 -10.76 0.30 13.41
C ALA A 122 -10.90 -1.21 13.63
N ASP A 123 -11.14 -1.66 14.86
CA ASP A 123 -11.40 -3.07 15.15
C ASP A 123 -12.71 -3.56 14.53
N ALA A 124 -13.78 -2.76 14.58
CA ALA A 124 -15.04 -3.08 13.90
C ALA A 124 -14.83 -3.21 12.39
N ALA A 125 -14.08 -2.29 11.80
CA ALA A 125 -13.74 -2.33 10.40
C ALA A 125 -12.92 -3.57 10.01
N VAL A 126 -11.98 -4.02 10.83
CA VAL A 126 -11.24 -5.26 10.58
C VAL A 126 -12.17 -6.49 10.58
N ARG A 127 -13.14 -6.56 11.49
CA ARG A 127 -14.15 -7.64 11.49
C ARG A 127 -15.01 -7.62 10.23
N ASP A 128 -15.40 -6.44 9.77
CA ASP A 128 -16.15 -6.28 8.52
C ASP A 128 -15.33 -6.75 7.31
N LEU A 129 -14.05 -6.39 7.26
CA LEU A 129 -13.15 -6.81 6.19
C LEU A 129 -12.92 -8.33 6.18
N LEU A 130 -12.83 -8.96 7.36
CA LEU A 130 -12.76 -10.42 7.46
C LEU A 130 -14.04 -11.09 6.96
N THR A 131 -15.20 -10.51 7.26
CA THR A 131 -16.50 -10.99 6.77
C THR A 131 -16.56 -10.90 5.24
N LEU A 132 -16.20 -9.75 4.68
CA LEU A 132 -16.15 -9.54 3.22
C LEU A 132 -15.17 -10.49 2.53
N ALA A 133 -14.02 -10.77 3.14
CA ALA A 133 -13.07 -11.75 2.63
C ALA A 133 -13.65 -13.18 2.66
N ALA A 134 -14.39 -13.54 3.73
CA ALA A 134 -15.05 -14.83 3.83
C ALA A 134 -16.15 -14.99 2.77
N ASP A 135 -16.97 -13.97 2.55
CA ASP A 135 -18.04 -13.94 1.55
C ASP A 135 -17.52 -14.03 0.10
N ALA A 136 -16.26 -13.64 -0.11
CA ALA A 136 -15.51 -13.78 -1.36
C ALA A 136 -14.78 -15.13 -1.48
N GLY A 137 -14.86 -16.01 -0.48
CA GLY A 137 -14.16 -17.30 -0.48
C GLY A 137 -12.66 -17.22 -0.17
N LEU A 138 -12.19 -16.12 0.43
CA LEU A 138 -10.78 -15.78 0.61
C LEU A 138 -10.31 -15.92 2.07
N VAL A 139 -10.95 -16.77 2.86
CA VAL A 139 -10.65 -16.94 4.30
C VAL A 139 -9.16 -17.16 4.56
N ARG A 140 -8.51 -18.03 3.76
CA ARG A 140 -7.07 -18.33 3.87
C ARG A 140 -6.15 -17.14 3.57
N SER A 141 -6.59 -16.24 2.70
CA SER A 141 -5.81 -15.09 2.22
C SER A 141 -6.36 -13.77 2.75
N SER A 142 -7.22 -13.80 3.76
CA SER A 142 -7.94 -12.62 4.27
C SER A 142 -6.98 -11.51 4.70
N VAL A 143 -5.97 -11.82 5.50
CA VAL A 143 -4.94 -10.86 5.91
C VAL A 143 -4.16 -10.28 4.72
N ALA A 144 -3.89 -11.11 3.70
CA ALA A 144 -3.20 -10.67 2.49
C ALA A 144 -4.05 -9.68 1.69
N LEU A 145 -5.31 -10.03 1.43
CA LEU A 145 -6.30 -9.17 0.78
C LEU A 145 -6.47 -7.85 1.52
N ILE A 146 -6.69 -7.90 2.83
CA ILE A 146 -6.89 -6.71 3.66
C ILE A 146 -5.65 -5.81 3.60
N THR A 147 -4.45 -6.40 3.66
CA THR A 147 -3.20 -5.64 3.53
C THR A 147 -3.09 -4.94 2.17
N LEU A 148 -3.44 -5.62 1.08
CA LEU A 148 -3.43 -5.02 -0.27
C LEU A 148 -4.40 -3.85 -0.38
N LEU A 149 -5.60 -3.98 0.19
CA LEU A 149 -6.63 -2.94 0.16
C LEU A 149 -6.28 -1.71 1.00
N LEU A 150 -5.74 -1.91 2.22
CA LEU A 150 -5.26 -0.81 3.06
C LEU A 150 -4.11 -0.05 2.37
N GLN A 151 -3.22 -0.76 1.68
CA GLN A 151 -2.16 -0.13 0.89
C GLN A 151 -2.68 0.56 -0.38
N ALA A 152 -3.71 0.02 -1.03
CA ALA A 152 -4.37 0.68 -2.14
C ALA A 152 -4.99 2.01 -1.70
N HIS A 153 -5.62 2.05 -0.53
CA HIS A 153 -6.13 3.29 0.06
C HIS A 153 -4.99 4.27 0.38
N ASP A 154 -4.08 3.95 1.30
CA ASP A 154 -3.11 4.94 1.76
C ASP A 154 -2.09 5.34 0.69
N ALA A 155 -1.44 4.34 0.07
CA ALA A 155 -0.31 4.59 -0.81
C ALA A 155 -0.76 4.97 -2.23
N THR A 156 -1.76 4.28 -2.78
CA THR A 156 -2.18 4.53 -4.17
C THR A 156 -3.04 5.79 -4.26
N GLU A 157 -4.02 5.99 -3.37
CA GLU A 157 -4.75 7.27 -3.34
C GLU A 157 -3.85 8.44 -2.95
N GLY A 158 -2.88 8.22 -2.06
CA GLY A 158 -1.83 9.20 -1.78
C GLY A 158 -1.07 9.61 -3.05
N LEU A 159 -0.68 8.64 -3.88
CA LEU A 159 0.03 8.90 -5.14
C LEU A 159 -0.86 9.68 -6.11
N VAL A 160 -2.11 9.25 -6.31
CA VAL A 160 -3.08 9.94 -7.18
C VAL A 160 -3.26 11.39 -6.73
N ARG A 161 -3.53 11.61 -5.44
CA ARG A 161 -3.72 12.94 -4.87
C ARG A 161 -2.51 13.84 -5.11
N ASN A 162 -1.31 13.33 -4.86
CA ASN A 162 -0.08 14.08 -5.04
C ASN A 162 0.18 14.40 -6.52
N ALA A 163 -0.12 13.48 -7.42
CA ALA A 163 0.03 13.64 -8.86
C ALA A 163 -0.94 14.68 -9.43
N LEU A 164 -2.22 14.63 -9.03
CA LEU A 164 -3.23 15.59 -9.46
C LEU A 164 -2.89 17.03 -9.04
N ARG A 165 -2.31 17.23 -7.84
CA ARG A 165 -1.81 18.55 -7.41
C ARG A 165 -0.67 19.09 -8.28
N GLN A 166 0.07 18.21 -8.96
CA GLN A 166 1.25 18.56 -9.77
C GLN A 166 0.98 18.50 -11.27
N ALA A 167 -0.24 18.16 -11.68
CA ALA A 167 -0.56 17.92 -13.09
C ALA A 167 -0.53 19.23 -13.88
N GLY A 168 0.26 19.28 -14.94
CA GLY A 168 0.26 20.36 -15.92
C GLY A 168 -0.54 20.01 -17.19
N PRO A 169 -0.93 21.02 -17.99
CA PRO A 169 -1.48 20.81 -19.32
C PRO A 169 -0.53 19.96 -20.17
N GLY A 170 -1.06 18.91 -20.83
CA GLY A 170 -0.28 18.04 -21.72
C GLY A 170 0.68 17.03 -21.07
N ASP A 171 0.83 17.00 -19.73
CA ASP A 171 1.72 16.04 -19.05
C ASP A 171 1.35 14.59 -19.39
N ALA A 172 2.28 13.74 -19.85
CA ALA A 172 1.96 12.32 -19.98
C ALA A 172 1.74 11.69 -18.59
N VAL A 173 0.62 10.97 -18.38
CA VAL A 173 0.22 10.41 -17.06
C VAL A 173 1.34 9.57 -16.43
N ALA A 174 1.96 8.68 -17.21
CA ALA A 174 3.07 7.85 -16.74
C ALA A 174 4.26 8.69 -16.24
N ARG A 175 4.62 9.76 -16.96
CA ARG A 175 5.72 10.67 -16.55
C ARG A 175 5.36 11.49 -15.31
N LEU A 176 4.09 11.91 -15.19
CA LEU A 176 3.60 12.60 -14.01
C LEU A 176 3.73 11.70 -12.77
N LEU A 177 3.28 10.45 -12.84
CA LEU A 177 3.35 9.53 -11.70
C LEU A 177 4.78 9.19 -11.29
N GLU A 178 5.67 8.91 -12.24
CA GLU A 178 7.10 8.67 -11.95
C GLU A 178 7.78 9.91 -11.32
N ARG A 179 7.45 11.11 -11.82
CA ARG A 179 7.90 12.37 -11.20
C ARG A 179 7.35 12.52 -9.77
N THR A 180 6.07 12.27 -9.55
CA THR A 180 5.44 12.36 -8.23
C THR A 180 6.03 11.35 -7.25
N LEU A 181 6.24 10.10 -7.66
CA LEU A 181 6.90 9.09 -6.82
C LEU A 181 8.28 9.52 -6.37
N ARG A 182 9.02 10.26 -7.20
CA ARG A 182 10.32 10.81 -6.86
C ARG A 182 10.21 12.01 -5.92
N LEU A 183 9.41 13.02 -6.28
CA LEU A 183 9.44 14.34 -5.65
C LEU A 183 8.48 14.49 -4.47
N ASP A 184 7.35 13.79 -4.49
CA ASP A 184 6.28 13.87 -3.50
C ASP A 184 5.69 12.46 -3.25
N PRO A 185 6.50 11.48 -2.79
CA PRO A 185 6.02 10.11 -2.60
C PRO A 185 4.86 10.06 -1.59
N PRO A 186 3.87 9.19 -1.74
CA PRO A 186 2.74 9.08 -0.81
C PRO A 186 3.20 8.75 0.62
N LEU A 187 4.18 7.85 0.76
CA LEU A 187 4.86 7.59 2.02
C LEU A 187 6.11 8.46 2.11
N LYS A 188 6.18 9.34 3.11
CA LYS A 188 7.32 10.25 3.31
C LYS A 188 8.50 9.60 4.01
N VAL A 189 8.22 8.67 4.92
CA VAL A 189 9.23 8.03 5.76
C VAL A 189 8.93 6.55 5.87
N THR A 190 9.95 5.71 5.75
CA THR A 190 9.87 4.30 6.17
C THR A 190 10.78 4.06 7.37
N ARG A 191 10.35 3.18 8.28
CA ARG A 191 11.03 2.91 9.55
C ARG A 191 11.63 1.52 9.56
N ARG A 192 12.77 1.37 10.21
CA ARG A 192 13.41 0.11 10.57
C ARG A 192 13.84 0.15 12.03
N MET A 193 13.95 -1.01 12.65
CA MET A 193 14.60 -1.20 13.94
C MET A 193 15.87 -1.98 13.71
N ASP A 194 16.97 -1.47 14.25
CA ASP A 194 18.23 -2.19 14.34
C ASP A 194 18.12 -3.26 15.44
N ARG A 195 18.29 -4.54 15.09
CA ARG A 195 18.18 -5.65 16.04
C ARG A 195 19.31 -5.73 17.06
N GLU A 196 20.49 -5.21 16.75
CA GLU A 196 21.63 -5.29 17.66
C GLU A 196 21.56 -4.19 18.72
N THR A 197 21.14 -2.99 18.32
CA THR A 197 21.14 -1.81 19.21
C THR A 197 19.75 -1.48 19.76
N GLY A 198 18.68 -2.00 19.15
CA GLY A 198 17.29 -1.62 19.43
C GLY A 198 16.90 -0.25 18.88
N ALA A 199 17.80 0.46 18.19
CA ALA A 199 17.56 1.82 17.75
C ALA A 199 16.62 1.88 16.53
N GLU A 200 15.75 2.90 16.49
CA GLU A 200 14.96 3.22 15.31
C GLU A 200 15.80 3.96 14.24
N VAL A 201 15.70 3.47 13.01
CA VAL A 201 16.21 4.10 11.79
C VAL A 201 15.05 4.54 10.92
N ARG A 202 15.02 5.82 10.59
CA ARG A 202 14.02 6.44 9.72
C ARG A 202 14.68 6.76 8.39
N ILE A 203 14.13 6.30 7.28
CA ILE A 203 14.58 6.66 5.93
C ILE A 203 13.60 7.70 5.38
N ASP A 204 14.09 8.91 5.13
CA ASP A 204 13.31 9.98 4.53
C ASP A 204 13.24 9.79 3.01
N LEU A 205 12.10 9.28 2.54
CA LEU A 205 11.86 8.99 1.13
C LEU A 205 11.82 10.27 0.27
N GLY A 206 11.40 11.40 0.84
CA GLY A 206 11.37 12.69 0.14
C GLY A 206 12.77 13.22 -0.17
N GLN A 207 13.75 12.94 0.70
CA GLN A 207 15.14 13.35 0.51
C GLN A 207 15.94 12.33 -0.31
N VAL A 208 15.91 11.04 0.05
CA VAL A 208 16.72 10.01 -0.64
C VAL A 208 16.35 9.86 -2.12
N ASN A 209 15.10 10.15 -2.50
CA ASN A 209 14.67 10.08 -3.89
C ASN A 209 15.19 11.23 -4.77
N ARG A 210 15.74 12.29 -4.17
CA ARG A 210 16.35 13.42 -4.91
C ARG A 210 17.74 13.07 -5.42
N ASP A 211 18.42 12.12 -4.79
CA ASP A 211 19.70 11.59 -5.28
C ASP A 211 19.52 10.87 -6.63
N ALA A 212 20.61 10.79 -7.39
CA ALA A 212 20.63 10.11 -8.68
C ALA A 212 20.29 8.61 -8.58
N GLY A 213 19.64 8.08 -9.61
CA GLY A 213 19.22 6.68 -9.71
C GLY A 213 17.73 6.46 -9.45
N ALA A 214 17.29 5.20 -9.40
CA ALA A 214 15.89 4.85 -9.20
C ALA A 214 15.40 5.27 -7.80
N HIS A 215 14.17 5.81 -7.74
CA HIS A 215 13.50 6.18 -6.50
C HIS A 215 13.22 4.93 -5.63
N LEU A 216 13.17 5.11 -4.31
CA LEU A 216 13.02 4.05 -3.30
C LEU A 216 11.59 3.96 -2.73
N THR A 217 10.61 4.62 -3.36
CA THR A 217 9.21 4.69 -2.90
C THR A 217 8.56 3.31 -2.78
N PHE A 218 8.93 2.39 -3.67
CA PHE A 218 8.50 0.99 -3.63
C PHE A 218 9.45 0.08 -2.84
N GLY A 219 10.38 0.65 -2.06
CA GLY A 219 11.40 -0.10 -1.35
C GLY A 219 12.50 -0.68 -2.27
N ALA A 220 13.44 -1.39 -1.65
CA ALA A 220 14.56 -2.06 -2.31
C ALA A 220 15.08 -3.19 -1.39
N GLY A 221 16.11 -3.91 -1.85
CA GLY A 221 16.83 -4.89 -1.04
C GLY A 221 15.98 -6.10 -0.67
N VAL A 222 15.91 -6.41 0.62
CA VAL A 222 15.24 -7.63 1.14
C VAL A 222 13.72 -7.59 0.92
N ARG A 223 13.13 -6.39 0.82
CA ARG A 223 11.67 -6.20 0.90
C ARG A 223 11.14 -5.17 -0.10
N PRO A 224 11.38 -5.34 -1.42
CA PRO A 224 10.73 -4.52 -2.41
C PRO A 224 9.21 -4.76 -2.37
N CYS A 225 8.43 -3.73 -2.69
CA CYS A 225 6.98 -3.80 -2.78
C CYS A 225 6.56 -4.78 -3.87
N PRO A 226 5.77 -5.82 -3.57
CA PRO A 226 5.32 -6.77 -4.58
C PRO A 226 4.28 -6.14 -5.54
N ALA A 227 3.51 -5.17 -5.06
CA ALA A 227 2.38 -4.60 -5.80
C ALA A 227 2.73 -3.38 -6.68
N ARG A 228 4.02 -3.15 -7.02
CA ARG A 228 4.43 -1.95 -7.77
C ARG A 228 3.65 -1.79 -9.07
N ARG A 229 3.53 -2.86 -9.87
CA ARG A 229 2.86 -2.82 -11.18
C ARG A 229 1.36 -2.52 -11.03
N HIS A 230 0.69 -3.18 -10.08
CA HIS A 230 -0.73 -3.00 -9.80
C HIS A 230 -1.05 -1.60 -9.26
N ALA A 231 -0.24 -1.10 -8.32
CA ALA A 231 -0.42 0.26 -7.79
C ALA A 231 -0.23 1.33 -8.87
N MET A 232 0.76 1.16 -9.75
CA MET A 232 0.96 2.06 -10.89
C MET A 232 -0.20 2.01 -11.86
N ALA A 233 -0.68 0.81 -12.23
CA ALA A 233 -1.81 0.66 -13.12
C ALA A 233 -3.10 1.31 -12.57
N LEU A 234 -3.42 1.08 -11.30
CA LEU A 234 -4.57 1.71 -10.64
C LEU A 234 -4.44 3.24 -10.64
N ALA A 235 -3.26 3.77 -10.26
CA ALA A 235 -3.02 5.21 -10.25
C ALA A 235 -3.09 5.83 -11.67
N GLU A 236 -2.53 5.15 -12.67
CA GLU A 236 -2.60 5.57 -14.07
C GLU A 236 -4.04 5.66 -14.57
N GLY A 237 -4.83 4.63 -14.30
CA GLY A 237 -6.24 4.59 -14.69
C GLY A 237 -7.03 5.74 -14.05
N VAL A 238 -6.88 5.92 -12.73
CA VAL A 238 -7.55 7.01 -12.02
C VAL A 238 -7.13 8.38 -12.56
N VAL A 239 -5.83 8.67 -12.63
CA VAL A 239 -5.34 9.98 -13.08
C VAL A 239 -5.75 10.27 -14.53
N ALA A 240 -5.71 9.27 -15.41
CA ALA A 240 -6.21 9.40 -16.78
C ALA A 240 -7.72 9.75 -16.79
N GLY A 241 -8.52 9.05 -15.98
CA GLY A 241 -9.95 9.32 -15.83
C GLY A 241 -10.26 10.73 -15.33
N VAL A 242 -9.54 11.21 -14.30
CA VAL A 242 -9.73 12.58 -13.78
C VAL A 242 -9.31 13.64 -14.81
N LEU A 243 -8.21 13.41 -15.53
CA LEU A 243 -7.68 14.37 -16.51
C LEU A 243 -8.35 14.28 -17.90
N GLY A 244 -9.29 13.35 -18.09
CA GLY A 244 -10.00 13.15 -19.36
C GLY A 244 -9.12 12.63 -20.50
N ARG A 245 -8.14 11.78 -20.19
CA ARG A 245 -7.15 11.22 -21.16
C ARG A 245 -7.31 9.73 -21.31
#